data_AF-A0A3F2RM17-F1
#
_entry.id   AF-A0A3F2RM17-F1
#
_cell.length_a   1.000
_cell.length_b   1.000
_cell.length_c   1.000
_cell.angle_alpha   90.00
_cell.angle_beta   90.00
_cell.angle_gamma   90.00
#
_symmetry.space_group_name_H-M   'P 1'
#
loop_
_entity.id
_entity.type
_entity.pdbx_description
1 polymer ?
#
loop_
_entity_poly.entity_id
_entity_poly.type
_entity_poly.pdbx_seq_one_letter_code
_entity_poly.pdbx_strand_id
1 'polypeptide(L)'
;MEGDYSHCDLSDPDFEGALTKRSGEPAHGLIDLADCLTVKSAEEKTNKRFCFEVATPDSTFYMYAENEKQKDEWIGAIGRAIVKFSSSFTGDQDDDTT
;
A
#
# COMPACT_ATOMS: atom_id res chain seq x y z
N MET A 1 -39.13 22.39 -0.65
CA MET A 1 -39.89 21.35 0.08
C MET A 1 -39.35 20.02 -0.39
N GLU A 2 -38.19 19.66 0.15
CA GLU A 2 -38.01 18.75 1.31
C GLU A 2 -37.88 17.33 0.76
N GLY A 3 -36.69 17.03 0.20
CA GLY A 3 -36.28 15.68 -0.16
C GLY A 3 -35.48 15.13 1.00
N ASP A 4 -36.20 14.44 1.89
CA ASP A 4 -35.78 13.56 2.98
C ASP A 4 -34.26 13.40 3.15
N TYR A 5 -33.68 14.23 4.03
CA TYR A 5 -32.39 13.94 4.65
C TYR A 5 -32.62 12.66 5.46
N SER A 6 -32.19 11.51 4.92
CA SER A 6 -32.31 10.22 5.60
C SER A 6 -31.70 10.34 6.99
N HIS A 7 -32.60 10.44 7.96
CA HIS A 7 -32.33 10.44 9.37
C HIS A 7 -31.68 9.10 9.69
N CYS A 8 -30.45 9.13 10.16
CA CYS A 8 -29.80 7.94 10.68
C CYS A 8 -30.57 7.49 11.93
N ASP A 9 -31.46 6.52 11.73
CA ASP A 9 -32.16 5.88 12.82
C ASP A 9 -31.14 5.00 13.57
N LEU A 10 -30.66 5.52 14.71
CA LEU A 10 -29.64 4.89 15.56
C LEU A 10 -30.20 3.70 16.38
N SER A 11 -31.35 3.15 15.98
CA SER A 11 -32.11 2.12 16.69
C SER A 11 -31.90 0.71 16.16
N ASP A 12 -31.24 0.53 15.02
CA ASP A 12 -31.04 -0.80 14.42
C ASP A 12 -29.91 -1.58 15.13
N PRO A 13 -30.22 -2.70 15.80
CA PRO A 13 -29.22 -3.53 16.48
C PRO A 13 -28.33 -4.33 15.51
N ASP A 14 -28.58 -4.23 14.20
CA ASP A 14 -27.76 -4.80 13.11
C ASP A 14 -26.69 -3.82 12.60
N PHE A 15 -26.45 -2.71 13.30
CA PHE A 15 -25.30 -1.82 13.05
C PHE A 15 -23.98 -2.47 13.50
N GLU A 16 -23.71 -3.69 13.03
CA GLU A 16 -22.34 -4.10 12.82
C GLU A 16 -21.88 -3.31 11.61
N GLY A 17 -21.14 -2.22 11.88
CA GLY A 17 -20.47 -1.38 10.90
C GLY A 17 -19.70 -2.24 9.91
N ALA A 18 -20.40 -2.61 8.85
CA ALA A 18 -19.93 -3.55 7.87
C ALA A 18 -18.92 -2.78 7.02
N LEU A 19 -17.65 -2.91 7.39
CA LEU A 19 -16.51 -2.59 6.54
C LEU A 19 -16.50 -3.58 5.35
N THR A 20 -17.58 -3.60 4.58
CA THR A 20 -17.71 -4.42 3.38
C THR A 20 -16.88 -3.73 2.33
N LYS A 21 -15.62 -4.20 2.23
CA LYS A 21 -14.77 -3.99 1.06
C LYS A 21 -15.65 -4.23 -0.17
N ARG A 22 -16.02 -3.15 -0.89
CA ARG A 22 -16.94 -3.23 -2.03
C ARG A 22 -16.29 -4.09 -3.11
N SER A 23 -16.66 -5.37 -3.13
CA SER A 23 -16.20 -6.36 -4.09
C SER A 23 -16.67 -5.94 -5.49
N GLY A 24 -15.86 -5.15 -6.20
CA GLY A 24 -16.17 -4.66 -7.55
C GLY A 24 -15.69 -3.25 -7.87
N GLU A 25 -15.18 -2.47 -6.91
CA GLU A 25 -14.53 -1.20 -7.28
C GLU A 25 -13.16 -1.47 -7.92
N PRO A 26 -12.88 -0.87 -9.08
CA PRO A 26 -11.54 -0.93 -9.66
C PRO A 26 -10.56 -0.31 -8.66
N ALA A 27 -9.35 -0.88 -8.59
CA ALA A 27 -8.30 -0.31 -7.77
C ALA A 27 -8.18 1.20 -8.09
N HIS A 28 -8.18 2.04 -7.07
CA HIS A 28 -8.02 3.50 -7.24
C HIS A 28 -6.74 3.86 -7.99
N GLY A 29 -5.74 2.97 -7.94
CA GLY A 29 -4.54 3.01 -8.73
C GLY A 29 -3.71 1.75 -8.51
N LEU A 30 -2.71 1.57 -9.35
CA LEU A 30 -1.67 0.56 -9.20
C LEU A 30 -0.34 1.28 -9.05
N ILE A 31 0.49 0.82 -8.12
CA ILE A 31 1.87 1.27 -7.97
C ILE A 31 2.73 0.12 -8.46
N ASP A 32 3.41 0.31 -9.58
CA ASP A 32 4.38 -0.68 -10.06
C ASP A 32 5.63 -0.63 -9.18
N LEU A 33 6.00 -1.78 -8.61
CA LEU A 33 7.19 -1.91 -7.79
C LEU A 33 8.48 -1.90 -8.62
N ALA A 34 8.39 -2.12 -9.93
CA ALA A 34 9.52 -1.96 -10.86
C ALA A 34 9.95 -0.49 -11.00
N ASP A 35 8.98 0.43 -10.95
CA ASP A 35 9.23 1.88 -11.03
C ASP A 35 9.56 2.49 -9.67
N CYS A 36 9.30 1.78 -8.57
CA CYS A 36 9.62 2.28 -7.24
C CYS A 36 11.14 2.46 -7.06
N LEU A 37 11.55 3.65 -6.61
CA LEU A 37 12.95 4.02 -6.39
C LEU A 37 13.43 3.61 -5.01
N THR A 38 12.66 3.95 -3.97
CA THR A 38 13.05 3.69 -2.58
C THR A 38 11.83 3.43 -1.70
N VAL A 39 12.05 2.67 -0.62
CA VAL A 39 11.11 2.52 0.48
C VAL A 39 11.85 2.72 1.80
N LYS A 40 11.30 3.54 2.72
CA LYS A 40 11.93 3.83 4.01
C LYS A 40 10.94 4.34 5.04
N SER A 41 11.33 4.33 6.31
CA SER A 41 10.53 4.89 7.40
C SER A 41 10.29 6.39 7.19
N ALA A 42 9.07 6.83 7.49
CA ALA A 42 8.63 8.22 7.32
C ALA A 42 8.00 8.79 8.61
N GLU A 43 8.17 8.11 9.74
CA GLU A 43 7.57 8.47 11.03
C GLU A 43 7.95 9.89 11.47
N GLU A 44 9.19 10.29 11.22
CA GLU A 44 9.70 11.64 11.53
C GLU A 44 9.09 12.72 10.62
N LYS A 45 8.71 12.37 9.38
CA LYS A 45 8.12 13.30 8.41
C LYS A 45 6.62 13.45 8.61
N THR A 46 5.92 12.34 8.82
CA THR A 46 4.46 12.31 8.94
C THR A 46 3.98 12.53 10.36
N ASN A 47 4.89 12.51 11.36
CA ASN A 47 4.56 12.48 12.80
C ASN A 47 3.56 11.36 13.15
N LYS A 48 3.54 10.28 12.35
CA LYS A 48 2.66 9.13 12.54
C LYS A 48 3.49 7.89 12.80
N ARG A 49 3.09 7.10 13.79
CA ARG A 49 3.77 5.85 14.12
C ARG A 49 3.58 4.83 13.00
N PHE A 50 4.61 4.02 12.80
CA PHE A 50 4.65 2.94 11.84
C PHE A 50 4.40 3.39 10.38
N CYS A 51 4.72 4.65 10.09
CA CYS A 51 4.63 5.22 8.76
C CYS A 51 5.89 4.94 7.95
N PHE A 52 5.71 4.68 6.67
CA PHE A 52 6.78 4.53 5.70
C PHE A 52 6.41 5.25 4.40
N GLU A 53 7.42 5.68 3.65
CA GLU A 53 7.27 6.28 2.34
C GLU A 53 7.82 5.36 1.26
N VAL A 54 7.11 5.33 0.13
CA VAL A 54 7.51 4.66 -1.11
C VAL A 54 7.63 5.74 -2.17
N ALA A 55 8.85 5.97 -2.66
CA ALA A 55 9.12 6.98 -3.68
C ALA A 55 9.15 6.31 -5.06
N THR A 56 8.36 6.83 -6.00
CA THR A 56 8.45 6.59 -7.45
C THR A 56 9.02 7.84 -8.13
N PRO A 57 9.37 7.80 -9.43
CA PRO A 57 9.91 8.95 -10.16
C PRO A 57 8.95 10.15 -10.15
N ASP A 58 7.65 9.88 -10.24
CA ASP A 58 6.62 10.91 -10.35
C ASP A 58 6.01 11.33 -9.02
N SER A 59 6.11 10.49 -7.96
CA SER A 59 5.36 10.69 -6.72
C SER A 59 5.98 10.01 -5.51
N THR A 60 5.69 10.52 -4.33
CA THR A 60 6.02 9.86 -3.06
C THR A 60 4.74 9.51 -2.32
N PHE A 61 4.54 8.21 -2.08
CA PHE A 61 3.39 7.68 -1.39
C PHE A 61 3.72 7.46 0.08
N TYR A 62 2.82 7.91 0.97
CA TYR A 62 2.94 7.73 2.41
C TYR A 62 1.92 6.70 2.89
N MET A 63 2.39 5.66 3.56
CA MET A 63 1.58 4.56 4.06
C MET A 63 1.88 4.35 5.54
N TYR A 64 0.92 3.77 6.27
CA TYR A 64 1.13 3.40 7.67
C TYR A 64 0.66 1.96 7.90
N ALA A 65 1.35 1.28 8.81
CA ALA A 65 0.99 -0.05 9.28
C ALA A 65 0.33 0.03 10.67
N GLU A 66 -0.28 -1.07 11.10
CA GLU A 66 -0.89 -1.16 12.43
C GLU A 66 0.15 -1.38 13.54
N ASN A 67 1.30 -1.95 13.19
CA ASN A 67 2.38 -2.25 14.13
C ASN A 67 3.75 -2.21 13.44
N GLU A 68 4.81 -2.19 14.26
CA GLU A 68 6.19 -2.12 13.80
C GLU A 68 6.59 -3.33 12.94
N LYS A 69 6.25 -4.54 13.37
CA LYS A 69 6.57 -5.76 12.61
C LYS A 69 6.00 -5.69 11.18
N GLN A 70 4.75 -5.27 11.04
CA GLN A 70 4.09 -5.15 9.74
C GLN A 70 4.76 -4.06 8.88
N LYS A 71 5.17 -2.94 9.48
CA LYS A 71 5.97 -1.91 8.80
C LYS A 71 7.27 -2.50 8.24
N ASP A 72 8.03 -3.21 9.06
CA ASP A 72 9.31 -3.81 8.64
C ASP A 72 9.11 -4.90 7.57
N GLU A 73 8.05 -5.70 7.67
CA GLU A 73 7.66 -6.66 6.62
C GLU A 73 7.33 -5.96 5.31
N TRP A 74 6.57 -4.85 5.33
CA TRP A 74 6.26 -4.05 4.14
C TRP A 74 7.51 -3.42 3.53
N ILE A 75 8.34 -2.76 4.33
CA ILE A 75 9.60 -2.15 3.86
C ILE A 75 10.51 -3.22 3.24
N GLY A 76 10.66 -4.37 3.90
CA GLY A 76 11.48 -5.46 3.40
C GLY A 76 10.93 -6.11 2.13
N ALA A 77 9.60 -6.32 2.06
CA ALA A 77 8.97 -6.89 0.88
C ALA A 77 9.06 -5.97 -0.34
N ILE A 78 8.74 -4.68 -0.17
CA ILE A 78 8.82 -3.67 -1.23
C ILE A 78 10.28 -3.47 -1.64
N GLY A 79 11.21 -3.34 -0.70
CA GLY A 79 12.63 -3.17 -1.01
C GLY A 79 13.21 -4.34 -1.81
N ARG A 80 12.85 -5.59 -1.45
CA ARG A 80 13.23 -6.77 -2.23
C ARG A 80 12.58 -6.78 -3.62
N ALA A 81 11.33 -6.35 -3.74
CA ALA A 81 10.65 -6.27 -5.03
C ALA A 81 11.33 -5.24 -5.94
N ILE A 82 11.61 -4.04 -5.43
CA ILE A 82 12.35 -3.00 -6.15
C ILE A 82 13.65 -3.58 -6.69
N VAL A 83 14.50 -4.17 -5.85
CA VAL A 83 15.78 -4.73 -6.30
C VAL A 83 15.60 -5.83 -7.35
N LYS A 84 14.57 -6.69 -7.21
CA LYS A 84 14.28 -7.76 -8.18
C LYS A 84 13.80 -7.23 -9.53
N PHE A 85 13.01 -6.16 -9.53
CA PHE A 85 12.32 -5.68 -10.73
C PHE A 85 12.91 -4.40 -11.33
N SER A 86 13.76 -3.66 -10.60
CA SER A 86 14.44 -2.44 -11.07
C SER A 86 15.56 -2.74 -12.08
N SER A 87 15.43 -3.85 -12.82
CA SER A 87 16.46 -4.49 -13.59
C SER A 87 16.01 -4.72 -15.03
N SER A 88 16.36 -3.80 -15.91
CA SER A 88 16.82 -4.17 -17.27
C SER A 88 18.12 -4.99 -17.25
N PHE A 89 18.43 -5.71 -16.16
CA PHE A 89 19.52 -6.68 -16.11
C PHE A 89 18.99 -8.01 -16.61
N THR A 90 19.00 -8.15 -17.93
CA THR A 90 19.22 -9.44 -18.57
C THR A 90 20.60 -9.94 -18.15
N GLY A 91 20.69 -10.54 -16.96
CA GLY A 91 21.73 -11.48 -16.63
C GLY A 91 21.20 -12.85 -16.98
N ASP A 92 21.24 -13.18 -18.27
CA ASP A 92 21.11 -14.55 -18.74
C ASP A 92 22.20 -15.36 -18.01
N GLN A 93 21.81 -16.13 -16.99
CA GLN A 93 22.67 -17.15 -16.41
C GLN A 93 22.29 -18.44 -17.13
N ASP A 94 22.94 -18.66 -18.27
CA ASP A 94 22.99 -19.94 -18.94
C ASP A 94 23.37 -21.05 -17.94
N ASP A 95 22.53 -22.06 -17.93
CA ASP A 95 22.71 -23.38 -17.32
C ASP A 95 23.89 -24.09 -18.01
N ASP A 96 25.10 -24.05 -17.44
CA ASP A 96 26.22 -24.87 -17.92
C ASP A 96 26.29 -26.17 -17.10
N THR A 97 25.75 -27.21 -17.73
CA THR A 97 25.90 -28.60 -17.32
C THR A 97 27.32 -29.08 -17.58
N THR A 98 28.00 -29.68 -16.58
CA THR A 98 29.08 -30.67 -16.77
C THR A 98 29.08 -31.67 -15.63
#